data_AF-A0A7W0U5R6-F1
#
_entry.id   AF-A0A7W0U5R6-F1
#
_cell.length_a   1.000
_cell.length_b   1.000
_cell.length_c   1.000
_cell.angle_alpha   90.00
_cell.angle_beta   90.00
_cell.angle_gamma   90.00
#
_symmetry.space_group_name_H-M   'P 1'
#
loop_
_entity.id
_entity.type
_entity.pdbx_description
1 polymer ?
#
loop_
_entity_poly.entity_id
_entity_poly.type
_entity_poly.pdbx_seq_one_letter_code
_entity_poly.pdbx_strand_id
1 'polypeptide(L)'
;MLLARASVGPARMWYLPGGGLDFGEHPQVGALRELREETGYIGELDALLGVEVLRLADPDGIAWELVWIIYRARVTGGKLTPEADGSTDFAAWVNPERLTTVNTGQLVERALALPLHGGSPVPPYDGLAATGRSELRGVTRLVASGTAAATDESARRVAHGSTVRPGEDPAAAVVRAWAALGTDVTVGPARCVTSDIVDDPAAGVRRWTVRVLYDVDIS
;
A
#
# COMPACT_ATOMS: atom_id res chain seq x y z
N MET A 1 -1.39 2.42 -19.11
CA MET A 1 -1.27 2.72 -17.67
C MET A 1 -1.21 4.22 -17.48
N LEU A 2 -1.88 4.77 -16.47
CA LEU A 2 -1.74 6.18 -16.10
C LEU A 2 -0.44 6.35 -15.30
N LEU A 3 0.38 7.32 -15.67
CA LEU A 3 1.62 7.66 -14.98
C LEU A 3 1.68 9.15 -14.68
N ALA A 4 2.30 9.48 -13.55
CA ALA A 4 2.67 10.83 -13.12
C ALA A 4 4.17 11.05 -13.36
N ARG A 5 4.59 12.28 -13.60
CA ARG A 5 5.99 12.64 -13.82
C ARG A 5 6.43 13.64 -12.77
N ALA A 6 7.51 13.30 -12.07
CA ALA A 6 8.02 14.16 -11.00
C ALA A 6 8.50 15.51 -11.56
N SER A 7 8.12 16.60 -10.87
CA SER A 7 8.49 17.98 -11.18
C SER A 7 9.95 18.31 -10.81
N VAL A 8 10.52 17.56 -9.85
CA VAL A 8 11.88 17.74 -9.32
C VAL A 8 12.65 16.40 -9.27
N GLY A 9 13.98 16.46 -9.43
CA GLY A 9 14.88 15.30 -9.39
C GLY A 9 15.60 15.00 -10.72
N PRO A 10 16.60 14.10 -10.73
CA PRO A 10 17.36 13.78 -11.94
C PRO A 10 16.46 13.12 -12.98
N ALA A 11 16.24 13.83 -14.10
CA ALA A 11 15.69 13.32 -15.36
C ALA A 11 14.18 12.98 -15.44
N ARG A 12 13.28 13.87 -14.97
CA ARG A 12 11.83 13.87 -15.34
C ARG A 12 11.22 12.46 -15.35
N MET A 13 11.46 11.71 -14.28
CA MET A 13 11.13 10.30 -14.18
C MET A 13 9.63 10.10 -14.00
N TRP A 14 9.10 9.00 -14.55
CA TRP A 14 7.69 8.64 -14.47
C TRP A 14 7.42 7.60 -13.37
N TYR A 15 6.31 7.77 -12.67
CA TYR A 15 5.87 6.95 -11.53
C TYR A 15 4.39 6.61 -11.65
N LEU A 16 3.95 5.60 -10.89
CA LEU A 16 2.52 5.40 -10.66
C LEU A 16 1.97 6.60 -9.87
N PRO A 17 0.76 7.09 -10.17
CA PRO A 17 0.12 8.08 -9.32
C PRO A 17 -0.02 7.54 -7.89
N GLY A 18 0.37 8.33 -6.91
CA GLY A 18 0.42 7.91 -5.52
C GLY A 18 1.47 8.64 -4.71
N GLY A 19 1.30 8.59 -3.39
CA GLY A 19 2.16 9.30 -2.46
C GLY A 19 2.09 8.75 -1.05
N GLY A 20 2.64 9.53 -0.11
CA GLY A 20 2.61 9.19 1.30
C GLY A 20 1.19 9.23 1.86
N LEU A 21 0.94 8.40 2.86
CA LEU A 21 -0.29 8.48 3.64
C LEU A 21 -0.12 9.47 4.78
N ASP A 22 -1.13 10.30 4.99
CA ASP A 22 -1.22 11.14 6.18
C ASP A 22 -1.41 10.28 7.44
N PHE A 23 -0.95 10.76 8.58
CA PHE A 23 -1.05 10.01 9.83
C PHE A 23 -2.51 9.70 10.19
N GLY A 24 -2.88 8.41 10.19
CA GLY A 24 -4.24 7.93 10.44
C GLY A 24 -5.10 7.80 9.18
N GLU A 25 -4.59 8.15 8.01
CA GLU A 25 -5.30 8.05 6.74
C GLU A 25 -5.47 6.58 6.33
N HIS A 26 -6.68 6.21 5.88
CA HIS A 26 -6.90 4.88 5.37
C HIS A 26 -6.20 4.71 4.01
N PRO A 27 -5.51 3.58 3.73
CA PRO A 27 -4.75 3.41 2.49
C PRO A 27 -5.56 3.60 1.21
N GLN A 28 -6.83 3.19 1.20
CA GLN A 28 -7.72 3.41 0.05
C GLN A 28 -8.05 4.90 -0.16
N VAL A 29 -8.19 5.65 0.94
CA VAL A 29 -8.47 7.09 0.91
C VAL A 29 -7.26 7.83 0.37
N GLY A 30 -6.07 7.54 0.88
CA GLY A 30 -4.83 8.15 0.38
C GLY A 30 -4.59 7.85 -1.10
N ALA A 31 -4.77 6.60 -1.55
CA ALA A 31 -4.62 6.27 -2.97
C ALA A 31 -5.58 7.06 -3.89
N LEU A 32 -6.83 7.28 -3.46
CA LEU A 32 -7.81 8.07 -4.22
C LEU A 32 -7.57 9.58 -4.12
N ARG A 33 -7.09 10.07 -2.97
CA ARG A 33 -6.65 11.46 -2.77
C ARG A 33 -5.50 11.78 -3.72
N GLU A 34 -4.44 10.99 -3.68
CA GLU A 34 -3.25 11.15 -4.52
C GLU A 34 -3.59 11.04 -6.02
N LEU A 35 -4.44 10.09 -6.42
CA LEU A 35 -4.92 10.01 -7.80
C LEU A 35 -5.55 11.34 -8.25
N ARG A 36 -6.38 11.92 -7.39
CA ARG A 36 -7.06 13.19 -7.69
C ARG A 36 -6.11 14.37 -7.70
N GLU A 37 -5.24 14.47 -6.71
CA GLU A 37 -4.24 15.52 -6.55
C GLU A 37 -3.29 15.53 -7.76
N GLU A 38 -2.63 14.42 -8.04
CA GLU A 38 -1.58 14.39 -9.07
C GLU A 38 -2.11 14.43 -10.51
N THR A 39 -3.35 14.01 -10.75
CA THR A 39 -3.86 13.79 -12.12
C THR A 39 -5.17 14.50 -12.43
N GLY A 40 -5.91 14.97 -11.43
CA GLY A 40 -7.25 15.53 -11.60
C GLY A 40 -8.35 14.50 -11.87
N TYR A 41 -8.04 13.21 -11.88
CA TYR A 41 -9.03 12.14 -12.06
C TYR A 41 -9.72 11.76 -10.75
N ILE A 42 -10.98 11.39 -10.88
CA ILE A 42 -11.75 10.72 -9.82
C ILE A 42 -11.84 9.26 -10.24
N GLY A 43 -11.62 8.35 -9.29
CA GLY A 43 -11.66 6.92 -9.55
C GLY A 43 -12.25 6.11 -8.43
N GLU A 44 -12.39 4.82 -8.70
CA GLU A 44 -12.76 3.79 -7.74
C GLU A 44 -11.70 2.69 -7.78
N LEU A 45 -11.35 2.13 -6.62
CA LEU A 45 -10.40 1.03 -6.51
C LEU A 45 -11.15 -0.30 -6.68
N ASP A 46 -10.72 -1.15 -7.60
CA ASP A 46 -11.39 -2.43 -7.86
C ASP A 46 -10.58 -3.64 -7.35
N ALA A 47 -9.25 -3.57 -7.38
CA ALA A 47 -8.38 -4.65 -6.91
C ALA A 47 -7.14 -4.14 -6.16
N LEU A 48 -6.77 -4.84 -5.07
CA LEU A 48 -5.45 -4.77 -4.46
C LEU A 48 -4.53 -5.69 -5.27
N LEU A 49 -3.52 -5.12 -5.91
CA LEU A 49 -2.60 -5.85 -6.77
C LEU A 49 -1.40 -6.42 -6.01
N GLY A 50 -0.95 -5.72 -4.95
CA GLY A 50 0.18 -6.16 -4.15
C GLY A 50 0.61 -5.14 -3.10
N VAL A 51 1.54 -5.58 -2.25
CA VAL A 51 2.26 -4.72 -1.30
C VAL A 51 3.75 -4.92 -1.53
N GLU A 52 4.46 -3.84 -1.85
CA GLU A 52 5.89 -3.86 -2.19
C GLU A 52 6.68 -3.10 -1.13
N VAL A 53 7.86 -3.61 -0.77
CA VAL A 53 8.82 -2.89 0.09
C VAL A 53 10.00 -2.47 -0.76
N LEU A 54 10.22 -1.16 -0.86
CA LEU A 54 11.30 -0.55 -1.63
C LEU A 54 12.23 0.23 -0.72
N ARG A 55 13.54 0.00 -0.89
CA ARG A 55 14.56 0.85 -0.30
C ARG A 55 15.09 1.80 -1.36
N LEU A 56 14.92 3.09 -1.12
CA LEU A 56 15.43 4.15 -1.97
C LEU A 56 16.59 4.80 -1.22
N ALA A 57 17.76 4.88 -1.86
CA ALA A 57 18.88 5.64 -1.33
C ALA A 57 19.05 6.91 -2.16
N ASP A 58 19.26 8.05 -1.49
CA ASP A 58 19.77 9.23 -2.18
C ASP A 58 21.30 9.11 -2.40
N PRO A 59 21.91 9.99 -3.22
CA PRO A 59 23.35 9.97 -3.48
C PRO A 59 24.21 10.16 -2.22
N ASP A 60 23.65 10.76 -1.16
CA ASP A 60 24.31 11.00 0.12
C ASP A 60 24.21 9.79 1.06
N GLY A 61 23.58 8.70 0.60
CA GLY A 61 23.46 7.43 1.31
C GLY A 61 22.30 7.35 2.29
N ILE A 62 21.41 8.34 2.32
CA ILE A 62 20.20 8.30 3.13
C ILE A 62 19.23 7.31 2.49
N ALA A 63 19.08 6.17 3.16
CA ALA A 63 18.16 5.12 2.74
C ALA A 63 16.78 5.32 3.39
N TRP A 64 15.78 5.51 2.55
CA TRP A 64 14.37 5.46 2.87
C TRP A 64 13.84 4.07 2.59
N GLU A 65 12.98 3.58 3.48
CA GLU A 65 12.22 2.36 3.23
C GLU A 65 10.75 2.71 3.09
N LEU A 66 10.20 2.40 1.93
CA LEU A 66 8.84 2.70 1.56
C LEU A 66 8.05 1.41 1.39
N VAL A 67 6.82 1.43 1.89
CA VAL A 67 5.86 0.35 1.70
C VAL A 67 4.80 0.87 0.75
N TRP A 68 4.71 0.26 -0.42
CA TRP A 68 3.78 0.62 -1.47
C TRP A 68 2.59 -0.33 -1.45
N ILE A 69 1.39 0.21 -1.31
CA ILE A 69 0.14 -0.54 -1.41
C ILE A 69 -0.45 -0.22 -2.77
N ILE A 70 -0.44 -1.19 -3.67
CA ILE A 70 -0.69 -0.95 -5.09
C ILE A 70 -2.09 -1.40 -5.44
N TYR A 71 -2.94 -0.46 -5.85
CA TYR A 71 -4.30 -0.73 -6.28
C TYR A 71 -4.45 -0.57 -7.79
N ARG A 72 -5.37 -1.34 -8.36
CA ARG A 72 -5.97 -1.01 -9.65
C ARG A 72 -7.15 -0.07 -9.41
N ALA A 73 -7.19 0.98 -10.22
CA ALA A 73 -8.23 1.99 -10.17
C ALA A 73 -8.91 2.13 -11.53
N ARG A 74 -10.21 2.34 -11.52
CA ARG A 74 -11.00 2.73 -12.68
C ARG A 74 -11.38 4.19 -12.55
N VAL A 75 -11.03 4.99 -13.56
CA VAL A 75 -11.46 6.39 -13.63
C VAL A 75 -12.98 6.46 -13.85
N THR A 76 -13.66 7.19 -12.98
CA THR A 76 -15.11 7.41 -12.99
C THR A 76 -15.48 8.84 -13.32
N GLY A 77 -14.53 9.78 -13.24
CA GLY A 77 -14.75 11.18 -13.57
C GLY A 77 -13.48 12.01 -13.49
N GLY A 78 -13.65 13.32 -13.51
CA GLY A 78 -12.54 14.27 -13.55
C GLY A 78 -11.93 14.42 -14.95
N LYS A 79 -10.86 15.21 -15.05
CA LYS A 79 -10.13 15.45 -16.29
C LYS A 79 -8.66 15.61 -15.95
N LEU A 80 -7.81 15.05 -16.81
CA LEU A 80 -6.37 15.16 -16.71
C LEU A 80 -5.92 16.61 -16.51
N THR A 81 -5.52 16.92 -15.28
CA THR A 81 -5.12 18.25 -14.82
C THR A 81 -4.03 18.02 -13.77
N PRO A 82 -2.74 18.05 -14.17
CA PRO A 82 -1.63 17.95 -13.22
C PRO A 82 -1.68 19.13 -12.24
N GLU A 83 -1.21 18.89 -11.01
CA GLU A 83 -1.05 19.96 -10.03
C GLU A 83 -0.02 20.99 -10.49
N ALA A 84 -0.37 22.28 -10.34
CA ALA A 84 0.51 23.37 -10.74
C ALA A 84 1.68 23.57 -9.77
N ASP A 85 1.48 23.28 -8.48
CA ASP A 85 2.41 23.58 -7.38
C ASP A 85 2.85 22.32 -6.59
N GLY A 86 2.62 21.12 -7.14
CA GLY A 86 2.88 19.83 -6.51
C GLY A 86 4.22 19.16 -6.91
N SER A 87 4.45 17.95 -6.38
CA SER A 87 5.63 17.12 -6.73
C SER A 87 5.57 16.53 -8.14
N THR A 88 4.46 16.71 -8.86
CA THR A 88 4.19 16.15 -10.18
C THR A 88 3.87 17.28 -11.17
N ASP A 89 4.65 17.40 -12.26
CA ASP A 89 4.45 18.47 -13.27
C ASP A 89 3.58 18.02 -14.46
N PHE A 90 3.34 16.72 -14.57
CA PHE A 90 2.64 16.14 -15.71
C PHE A 90 2.08 14.76 -15.38
N ALA A 91 0.94 14.41 -15.98
CA ALA A 91 0.39 13.06 -15.94
C ALA A 91 -0.08 12.66 -17.34
N ALA A 92 0.05 11.38 -17.70
CA ALA A 92 -0.37 10.88 -19.01
C ALA A 92 -0.72 9.40 -19.00
N TRP A 93 -1.61 9.03 -19.91
CA TRP A 93 -1.82 7.63 -20.27
C TRP A 93 -0.68 7.16 -21.17
N VAL A 94 0.12 6.24 -20.68
CA VAL A 94 1.25 5.63 -21.41
C VAL A 94 0.91 4.20 -21.79
N ASN A 95 1.15 3.83 -23.05
CA ASN A 95 1.04 2.44 -23.48
C ASN A 95 2.12 1.61 -22.74
N PRO A 96 1.75 0.53 -22.01
CA PRO A 96 2.71 -0.32 -21.31
C PRO A 96 3.89 -0.79 -22.18
N GLU A 97 3.67 -1.07 -23.47
CA GLU A 97 4.73 -1.49 -24.40
C GLU A 97 5.81 -0.42 -24.63
N ARG A 98 5.49 0.85 -24.39
CA ARG A 98 6.43 1.96 -24.54
C ARG A 98 7.26 2.23 -23.29
N LEU A 99 6.94 1.59 -22.16
CA LEU A 99 7.59 1.87 -20.88
C LEU A 99 9.07 1.48 -20.86
N THR A 100 9.46 0.50 -21.67
CA THR A 100 10.87 0.13 -21.88
C THR A 100 11.73 1.26 -22.45
N THR A 101 11.12 2.31 -22.99
CA THR A 101 11.79 3.48 -23.60
C THR A 101 11.61 4.77 -22.80
N VAL A 102 10.92 4.70 -21.65
CA VAL A 102 10.63 5.84 -20.79
C VAL A 102 11.46 5.71 -19.51
N ASN A 103 12.02 6.80 -19.02
CA ASN A 103 12.71 6.81 -17.74
C ASN A 103 11.68 6.66 -16.60
N THR A 104 11.56 5.46 -16.03
CA THR A 104 10.59 5.12 -15.00
C THR A 104 11.25 4.80 -13.66
N GLY A 105 10.55 5.08 -12.56
CA GLY A 105 10.97 4.63 -11.24
C GLY A 105 10.83 3.12 -11.07
N GLN A 106 11.63 2.55 -10.15
CA GLN A 106 11.66 1.10 -9.86
C GLN A 106 10.27 0.50 -9.59
N LEU A 107 9.37 1.27 -8.98
CA LEU A 107 8.01 0.81 -8.69
C LEU A 107 7.20 0.51 -9.97
N VAL A 108 7.41 1.26 -11.05
CA VAL A 108 6.66 1.06 -12.31
C VAL A 108 7.00 -0.31 -12.89
N GLU A 109 8.28 -0.69 -12.88
CA GLU A 109 8.74 -2.01 -13.34
C GLU A 109 8.15 -3.13 -12.51
N ARG A 110 8.14 -2.99 -11.17
CA ARG A 110 7.54 -3.99 -10.28
C ARG A 110 6.03 -4.10 -10.49
N ALA A 111 5.34 -2.98 -10.66
CA ALA A 111 3.90 -2.97 -10.88
C ALA A 111 3.50 -3.62 -12.22
N LEU A 112 4.36 -3.59 -13.24
CA LEU A 112 4.12 -4.32 -14.49
C LEU A 112 4.22 -5.84 -14.32
N ALA A 113 4.94 -6.32 -13.31
CA ALA A 113 5.00 -7.75 -12.96
C ALA A 113 3.79 -8.21 -12.13
N LEU A 114 2.98 -7.28 -11.61
CA LEU A 114 1.76 -7.61 -10.86
C LEU A 114 0.63 -8.05 -11.81
N PRO A 115 -0.33 -8.86 -11.32
CA PRO A 115 -1.43 -9.36 -12.14
C PRO A 115 -2.43 -8.23 -12.48
N LEU A 116 -2.18 -7.48 -13.55
CA LEU A 116 -3.02 -6.35 -13.99
C LEU A 116 -4.49 -6.71 -14.24
N HIS A 117 -4.77 -7.97 -14.56
CA HIS A 117 -6.13 -8.52 -14.74
C HIS A 117 -6.61 -9.38 -13.56
N GLY A 118 -5.84 -9.44 -12.47
CA GLY A 118 -6.15 -10.16 -11.23
C GLY A 118 -6.17 -9.23 -10.02
N GLY A 119 -5.72 -9.74 -8.88
CA GLY A 119 -5.70 -9.03 -7.59
C GLY A 119 -6.92 -9.33 -6.72
N SER A 120 -6.82 -8.95 -5.45
CA SER A 120 -7.87 -9.20 -4.46
C SER A 120 -8.94 -8.10 -4.55
N PRO A 121 -10.24 -8.44 -4.62
CA PRO A 121 -11.31 -7.44 -4.67
C PRO A 121 -11.21 -6.47 -3.49
N VAL A 122 -11.32 -5.18 -3.80
CA VAL A 122 -11.23 -4.12 -2.80
C VAL A 122 -12.61 -3.95 -2.16
N PRO A 123 -12.76 -4.15 -0.84
CA PRO A 123 -14.04 -3.90 -0.18
C PRO A 123 -14.35 -2.39 -0.16
N PRO A 124 -15.63 -1.98 -0.19
CA PRO A 124 -16.00 -0.59 0.01
C PRO A 124 -15.40 -0.05 1.31
N TYR A 125 -14.83 1.15 1.25
CA TYR A 125 -14.44 1.86 2.46
C TYR A 125 -15.70 2.36 3.17
N ASP A 126 -15.92 1.97 4.42
CA ASP A 126 -17.11 2.29 5.22
C ASP A 126 -17.03 3.68 5.89
N GLY A 127 -15.98 4.46 5.63
CA GLY A 127 -15.89 5.86 6.04
C GLY A 127 -15.38 6.07 7.46
N LEU A 128 -14.84 5.05 8.13
CA LEU A 128 -14.17 5.18 9.42
C LEU A 128 -12.82 5.90 9.25
N ALA A 129 -12.87 7.22 9.04
CA ALA A 129 -11.70 8.05 9.17
C ALA A 129 -11.33 8.15 10.65
N ALA A 130 -10.04 8.03 10.96
CA ALA A 130 -9.49 8.34 12.26
C ALA A 130 -9.60 9.86 12.52
N THR A 131 -10.79 10.35 12.84
CA THR A 131 -11.01 11.79 13.06
C THR A 131 -10.71 12.18 14.50
N GLY A 132 -9.71 13.04 14.67
CA GLY A 132 -9.50 13.82 15.89
C GLY A 132 -8.06 14.32 15.96
N ARG A 133 -7.83 15.61 16.20
CA ARG A 133 -6.49 16.08 16.56
C ARG A 133 -6.14 15.54 17.95
N SER A 134 -4.91 15.06 18.13
CA SER A 134 -4.41 14.57 19.41
C SER A 134 -3.04 15.21 19.67
N GLU A 135 -2.80 15.62 20.90
CA GLU A 135 -1.49 16.10 21.37
C GLU A 135 -0.49 14.95 21.57
N LEU A 136 -0.95 13.69 21.49
CA LEU A 136 -0.11 12.53 21.66
C LEU A 136 0.83 12.36 20.46
N ARG A 137 2.06 11.88 20.74
CA ARG A 137 3.04 11.59 19.69
C ARG A 137 2.52 10.47 18.78
N GLY A 138 2.47 10.73 17.47
CA GLY A 138 2.10 9.74 16.46
C GLY A 138 3.20 8.69 16.25
N VAL A 139 2.81 7.41 16.22
CA VAL A 139 3.69 6.29 15.85
C VAL A 139 2.98 5.41 14.83
N THR A 140 3.63 5.16 13.69
CA THR A 140 3.13 4.27 12.65
C THR A 140 3.69 2.87 12.83
N ARG A 141 2.86 1.84 12.64
CA ARG A 141 3.26 0.43 12.65
C ARG A 141 2.66 -0.28 11.44
N LEU A 142 3.49 -1.06 10.74
CA LEU A 142 3.01 -2.02 9.76
C LEU A 142 2.91 -3.40 10.41
N VAL A 143 1.76 -4.05 10.25
CA VAL A 143 1.49 -5.42 10.71
C VAL A 143 1.03 -6.26 9.52
N ALA A 144 1.47 -7.51 9.47
CA ALA A 144 0.94 -8.48 8.52
C ALA A 144 0.27 -9.62 9.29
N SER A 145 -0.88 -10.10 8.82
CA SER A 145 -1.62 -11.20 9.44
C SER A 145 -2.11 -12.19 8.40
N GLY A 146 -1.87 -13.47 8.63
CA GLY A 146 -2.42 -14.58 7.86
C GLY A 146 -3.63 -15.18 8.55
N THR A 147 -4.66 -15.53 7.78
CA THR A 147 -5.87 -16.19 8.27
C THR A 147 -6.05 -17.54 7.57
N ALA A 148 -6.18 -18.62 8.33
CA ALA A 148 -6.48 -19.95 7.82
C ALA A 148 -7.90 -20.37 8.21
N ALA A 149 -8.50 -21.28 7.44
CA ALA A 149 -9.62 -22.07 7.94
C ALA A 149 -9.14 -22.93 9.12
N ALA A 150 -9.94 -23.04 10.18
CA ALA A 150 -9.63 -23.95 11.27
C ALA A 150 -9.63 -25.39 10.72
N THR A 151 -8.74 -26.21 11.27
CA THR A 151 -8.61 -27.63 10.93
C THR A 151 -9.72 -28.49 11.54
N ASP A 152 -10.63 -27.92 12.34
CA ASP A 152 -11.80 -28.60 12.90
C ASP A 152 -13.08 -28.33 12.08
N GLU A 153 -14.12 -29.16 12.29
CA GLU A 153 -15.41 -29.03 11.60
C GLU A 153 -16.20 -27.75 11.98
N SER A 154 -15.70 -26.90 12.88
CA SER A 154 -16.45 -25.75 13.41
C SER A 154 -16.47 -24.52 12.49
N ALA A 155 -15.81 -24.58 11.33
CA ALA A 155 -15.67 -23.49 10.36
C ALA A 155 -15.08 -22.19 10.97
N ARG A 156 -14.45 -22.26 12.14
CA ARG A 156 -13.75 -21.11 12.76
C ARG A 156 -12.57 -20.70 11.89
N ARG A 157 -12.19 -19.43 11.91
CA ARG A 157 -10.96 -18.94 11.27
C ARG A 157 -9.96 -18.54 12.34
N VAL A 158 -8.70 -18.93 12.17
CA VAL A 158 -7.60 -18.56 13.07
C VAL A 158 -6.72 -17.56 12.34
N ALA A 159 -6.42 -16.44 13.01
CA ALA A 159 -5.57 -15.39 12.47
C ALA A 159 -4.36 -15.15 13.37
N HIS A 160 -3.18 -15.16 12.75
CA HIS A 160 -1.93 -14.83 13.41
C HIS A 160 -1.15 -13.82 12.59
N GLY A 161 -0.56 -12.85 13.28
CA GLY A 161 0.16 -11.75 12.64
C GLY A 161 1.29 -11.21 13.50
N SER A 162 2.22 -10.51 12.86
CA SER A 162 3.36 -9.88 13.53
C SER A 162 3.67 -8.52 12.93
N THR A 163 4.42 -7.69 13.67
CA THR A 163 4.98 -6.45 13.09
C THR A 163 5.87 -6.82 11.91
N VAL A 164 5.74 -6.10 10.81
CA VAL A 164 6.70 -6.19 9.71
C VAL A 164 7.98 -5.47 10.13
N ARG A 165 9.12 -6.17 10.10
CA ARG A 165 10.42 -5.58 10.43
C ARG A 165 10.93 -4.71 9.28
N PRO A 166 11.87 -3.78 9.53
CA PRO A 166 12.49 -3.03 8.45
C PRO A 166 13.10 -3.96 7.38
N GLY A 167 12.63 -3.81 6.15
CA GLY A 167 13.04 -4.53 4.93
C GLY A 167 12.39 -5.88 4.76
N GLU A 168 11.52 -6.26 5.68
CA GLU A 168 10.83 -7.53 5.63
C GLU A 168 9.64 -7.44 4.68
N ASP A 169 9.55 -8.42 3.79
CA ASP A 169 8.34 -8.63 3.01
C ASP A 169 7.15 -8.95 3.96
N PRO A 170 5.99 -8.29 3.84
CA PRO A 170 4.89 -8.52 4.76
C PRO A 170 4.37 -9.97 4.76
N ALA A 171 4.42 -10.71 3.64
CA ALA A 171 4.07 -12.12 3.61
C ALA A 171 5.10 -12.97 4.38
N ALA A 172 6.39 -12.62 4.33
CA ALA A 172 7.41 -13.27 5.16
C ALA A 172 7.17 -13.04 6.67
N ALA A 173 6.66 -11.86 7.05
CA ALA A 173 6.26 -11.57 8.43
C ALA A 173 5.08 -12.45 8.90
N VAL A 174 4.21 -12.88 7.98
CA VAL A 174 3.13 -13.86 8.25
C VAL A 174 3.73 -15.25 8.45
N VAL A 175 4.57 -15.74 7.53
CA VAL A 175 5.25 -17.04 7.66
C VAL A 175 5.96 -17.15 9.01
N ARG A 176 6.71 -16.10 9.39
CA ARG A 176 7.38 -16.05 10.69
C ARG A 176 6.42 -16.12 11.87
N ALA A 177 5.27 -15.45 11.78
CA ALA A 177 4.28 -15.45 12.86
C ALA A 177 3.69 -16.84 13.11
N TRP A 178 3.41 -17.59 12.03
CA TRP A 178 2.90 -18.95 12.11
C TRP A 178 3.98 -19.96 12.51
N ALA A 179 5.20 -19.82 12.00
CA ALA A 179 6.33 -20.67 12.39
C ALA A 179 6.67 -20.56 13.89
N ALA A 180 6.48 -19.38 14.50
CA ALA A 180 6.65 -19.20 15.95
C ALA A 180 5.63 -20.02 16.80
N LEU A 181 4.55 -20.50 16.18
CA LEU A 181 3.56 -21.38 16.77
C LEU A 181 3.78 -22.86 16.38
N GLY A 182 4.87 -23.15 15.67
CA GLY A 182 5.16 -24.50 15.16
C GLY A 182 4.27 -24.94 14.01
N THR A 183 3.71 -23.99 13.23
CA THR A 183 2.86 -24.28 12.06
C THR A 183 3.48 -23.68 10.80
N ASP A 184 3.69 -24.52 9.79
CA ASP A 184 4.13 -24.06 8.47
C ASP A 184 2.92 -23.70 7.62
N VAL A 185 3.03 -22.59 6.89
CA VAL A 185 1.94 -22.07 6.05
C VAL A 185 2.46 -21.61 4.69
N THR A 186 1.61 -21.75 3.68
CA THR A 186 1.75 -21.06 2.40
C THR A 186 0.91 -19.79 2.43
N VAL A 187 1.51 -18.66 2.06
CA VAL A 187 0.83 -17.36 2.07
C VAL A 187 0.36 -17.02 0.66
N GLY A 188 -0.94 -16.79 0.50
CA GLY A 188 -1.52 -16.33 -0.76
C GLY A 188 -1.24 -14.84 -1.05
N PRO A 189 -1.86 -14.26 -2.08
CA PRO A 189 -1.78 -12.82 -2.31
C PRO A 189 -2.42 -12.03 -1.15
N ALA A 190 -2.00 -10.77 -0.98
CA ALA A 190 -2.63 -9.87 -0.01
C ALA A 190 -4.12 -9.72 -0.34
N ARG A 191 -4.99 -10.00 0.63
CA ARG A 191 -6.45 -9.94 0.50
C ARG A 191 -6.97 -8.51 0.63
N CYS A 192 -6.46 -7.78 1.62
CA CYS A 192 -6.83 -6.38 1.84
C CYS A 192 -5.79 -5.68 2.72
N VAL A 193 -5.78 -4.35 2.66
CA VAL A 193 -5.07 -3.52 3.63
C VAL A 193 -6.08 -2.66 4.37
N THR A 194 -5.97 -2.64 5.70
CA THR A 194 -6.77 -1.80 6.58
C THR A 194 -5.87 -0.96 7.47
N SER A 195 -6.44 0.00 8.19
CA SER A 195 -5.72 0.71 9.22
C SER A 195 -6.63 1.09 10.38
N ASP A 196 -6.05 1.15 11.57
CA ASP A 196 -6.70 1.59 12.80
C ASP A 196 -5.83 2.61 13.54
N ILE A 197 -6.47 3.48 14.32
CA ILE A 197 -5.78 4.39 15.23
C ILE A 197 -6.23 4.12 16.65
N VAL A 198 -5.28 4.03 17.57
CA VAL A 198 -5.55 3.79 18.99
C VAL A 198 -4.74 4.76 19.82
N ASP A 199 -5.42 5.50 20.70
CA ASP A 199 -4.77 6.32 21.72
C ASP A 199 -4.30 5.43 22.89
N ASP A 200 -3.05 5.61 23.28
CA ASP A 200 -2.41 4.96 24.42
C ASP A 200 -1.86 6.04 25.36
N PRO A 201 -2.73 6.67 26.18
CA PRO A 201 -2.34 7.80 27.02
C PRO A 201 -1.25 7.44 28.04
N ALA A 202 -1.23 6.19 28.52
CA ALA A 202 -0.22 5.72 29.45
C ALA A 202 1.19 5.71 28.84
N ALA A 203 1.30 5.37 27.55
CA ALA A 203 2.55 5.44 26.81
C ALA A 203 2.81 6.81 26.17
N GLY A 204 1.89 7.77 26.28
CA GLY A 204 1.99 9.09 25.66
C GLY A 204 1.98 9.08 24.13
N VAL A 205 1.43 8.02 23.51
CA VAL A 205 1.43 7.85 22.06
C VAL A 205 0.03 7.62 21.51
N ARG A 206 -0.17 8.10 20.29
CA ARG A 206 -1.24 7.68 19.41
C ARG A 206 -0.63 6.73 18.38
N ARG A 207 -1.12 5.50 18.33
CA ARG A 207 -0.58 4.46 17.46
C ARG A 207 -1.48 4.28 16.26
N TRP A 208 -0.94 4.54 15.07
CA TRP A 208 -1.59 4.22 13.81
C TRP A 208 -1.01 2.90 13.29
N THR A 209 -1.86 1.90 13.14
CA THR A 209 -1.48 0.58 12.63
C THR A 209 -2.04 0.40 11.24
N VAL A 210 -1.17 0.21 10.25
CA VAL A 210 -1.54 -0.27 8.92
C VAL A 210 -1.38 -1.80 8.93
N ARG A 211 -2.39 -2.52 8.44
CA ARG A 211 -2.43 -3.98 8.51
C ARG A 211 -2.70 -4.61 7.15
N VAL A 212 -1.77 -5.43 6.70
CA VAL A 212 -1.91 -6.25 5.49
C VAL A 212 -2.46 -7.62 5.90
N LEU A 213 -3.59 -8.00 5.31
CA LEU A 213 -4.24 -9.27 5.59
C LEU A 213 -4.05 -10.23 4.44
N TYR A 214 -3.72 -11.47 4.78
CA TYR A 214 -3.50 -12.58 3.87
C TYR A 214 -4.42 -13.75 4.22
N ASP A 215 -4.84 -14.50 3.21
CA ASP A 215 -5.28 -15.87 3.42
C ASP A 215 -4.05 -16.80 3.37
N VAL A 216 -4.05 -17.83 4.21
CA VAL A 216 -2.96 -18.80 4.29
C VAL A 216 -3.50 -20.22 4.32
N ASP A 217 -2.74 -21.13 3.72
CA ASP A 217 -2.99 -22.57 3.77
C ASP A 217 -2.01 -23.21 4.73
N ILE A 218 -2.52 -24.02 5.67
CA ILE A 218 -1.71 -24.79 6.61
C ILE A 218 -1.20 -26.04 5.88
N SER A 219 0.10 -26.27 5.97
CA SER A 219 0.78 -27.43 5.38
C SER A 219 0.68 -28.67 6.27
#